data_AF-V4WCC5-F1
#
_entry.id   AF-V4WCC5-F1
#
_cell.length_a   1.000
_cell.length_b   1.000
_cell.length_c   1.000
_cell.angle_alpha   90.00
_cell.angle_beta   90.00
_cell.angle_gamma   90.00
#
_symmetry.space_group_name_H-M   'P 1'
#
loop_
_entity.id
_entity.type
_entity.pdbx_description
1 polymer ?
#
loop_
_entity_poly.entity_id
_entity_poly.type
_entity_poly.pdbx_seq_one_letter_code
_entity_poly.pdbx_strand_id
1 'polypeptide(L)'
;MGFVLTLQGIFFNISFRGEVWGWALFYAGITGVAFGSAYYHLKPDDDRVMWDTLPMMIAYASLFSSLLAERVDAKIGLSCLIALVSVSFLSMIYARTFNDFRLCMTFQLIPTIAIPVVTFLFPPKYTHSRCWLYATGFYLLAKFEAAADRKIYSKTHYIISGHSLEHLCSAIVPVLLSVMLMYRDTKFQRLGDCKEGVRDK
;
A
#
# COMPACT_ATOMS: atom_id res chain seq x y z
N MET A 1 13.56 5.09 4.52
CA MET A 1 14.33 4.36 3.49
C MET A 1 13.61 4.36 2.14
N GLY A 2 12.43 3.74 1.98
CA GLY A 2 11.74 3.63 0.68
C GLY A 2 11.47 4.96 -0.06
N PHE A 3 11.09 6.03 0.65
CA PHE A 3 10.84 7.35 0.06
C PHE A 3 12.06 7.97 -0.63
N VAL A 4 13.23 7.88 0.00
CA VAL A 4 14.48 8.39 -0.56
C VAL A 4 14.90 7.57 -1.77
N LEU A 5 14.72 6.25 -1.69
CA LEU A 5 15.04 5.32 -2.78
C LEU A 5 14.12 5.52 -4.00
N THR A 6 12.85 5.87 -3.81
CA THR A 6 11.93 6.22 -4.91
C THR A 6 12.34 7.50 -5.63
N LEU A 7 12.83 8.51 -4.91
CA LEU A 7 13.22 9.79 -5.51
C LEU A 7 14.57 9.70 -6.24
N GLN A 8 15.48 8.83 -5.77
CA GLN A 8 16.79 8.66 -6.38
C GLN A 8 16.74 7.82 -7.67
N GLY A 9 15.72 6.98 -7.87
CA GLY A 9 15.54 6.21 -9.11
C GLY A 9 16.62 5.14 -9.39
N ILE A 10 17.60 4.97 -8.48
CA ILE A 10 18.76 4.09 -8.67
C ILE A 10 18.43 2.63 -8.30
N PHE A 11 17.49 2.38 -7.38
CA PHE A 11 17.23 1.04 -6.82
C PHE A 11 15.90 0.41 -7.22
N PHE A 12 14.93 1.20 -7.70
CA PHE A 12 13.63 0.66 -8.11
C PHE A 12 13.52 0.69 -9.62
N ASN A 13 13.20 -0.47 -10.21
CA ASN A 13 12.99 -0.59 -11.65
C ASN A 13 11.63 0.00 -12.01
N ILE A 14 11.56 1.32 -12.17
CA ILE A 14 10.34 2.09 -12.47
C ILE A 14 10.41 2.57 -13.92
N SER A 15 9.61 1.99 -14.80
CA SER A 15 9.66 2.32 -16.23
C SER A 15 9.01 3.67 -16.59
N PHE A 16 8.10 4.19 -15.75
CA PHE A 16 7.34 5.42 -16.07
C PHE A 16 7.39 6.49 -14.97
N ARG A 17 7.53 7.76 -15.38
CA ARG A 17 7.51 8.94 -14.47
C ARG A 17 6.28 9.02 -13.57
N GLY A 18 5.11 8.57 -14.04
CA GLY A 18 3.86 8.57 -13.25
C GLY A 18 3.87 7.57 -12.09
N GLU A 19 4.57 6.43 -12.25
CA GLU A 19 4.70 5.42 -11.19
C GLU A 19 5.56 5.95 -10.03
N VAL A 20 6.57 6.80 -10.32
CA VAL A 20 7.44 7.40 -9.29
C VAL A 20 6.62 8.20 -8.28
N TRP A 21 5.67 9.01 -8.74
CA TRP A 21 4.82 9.81 -7.87
C TRP A 21 3.90 8.95 -7.00
N GLY A 22 3.33 7.87 -7.56
CA GLY A 22 2.53 6.92 -6.80
C GLY A 22 3.34 6.26 -5.68
N TRP A 23 4.54 5.73 -5.99
CA TRP A 23 5.39 5.11 -4.98
C TRP A 23 5.96 6.10 -3.96
N ALA A 24 6.32 7.32 -4.37
CA ALA A 24 6.77 8.36 -3.46
C ALA A 24 5.67 8.75 -2.45
N LEU A 25 4.44 8.95 -2.92
CA LEU A 25 3.30 9.24 -2.04
C LEU A 25 2.96 8.05 -1.13
N PHE A 26 3.12 6.82 -1.61
CA PHE A 26 2.94 5.63 -0.78
C PHE A 26 3.92 5.61 0.40
N TYR A 27 5.23 5.74 0.14
CA TYR A 27 6.21 5.73 1.23
C TYR A 27 6.13 6.97 2.13
N ALA A 28 5.77 8.13 1.59
CA ALA A 28 5.48 9.31 2.39
C ALA A 28 4.28 9.08 3.32
N GLY A 29 3.20 8.46 2.80
CA GLY A 29 2.03 8.07 3.57
C GLY A 29 2.36 7.08 4.68
N ILE A 30 3.08 5.99 4.37
CA ILE A 30 3.52 4.99 5.37
C ILE A 30 4.39 5.63 6.46
N THR A 31 5.29 6.54 6.08
CA THR A 31 6.10 7.29 7.05
C THR A 31 5.22 8.17 7.93
N GLY A 32 4.25 8.86 7.32
CA GLY A 32 3.26 9.66 8.03
C GLY A 32 2.41 8.84 9.01
N VAL A 33 1.98 7.63 8.63
CA VAL A 33 1.27 6.70 9.53
C VAL A 33 2.14 6.32 10.73
N ALA A 34 3.42 6.00 10.51
CA ALA A 34 4.32 5.65 11.62
C ALA A 34 4.44 6.78 12.65
N PHE A 35 4.58 8.03 12.19
CA PHE A 35 4.63 9.19 13.09
C PHE A 35 3.26 9.56 13.67
N GLY A 36 2.20 9.47 12.88
CA GLY A 36 0.82 9.78 13.28
C GLY A 36 0.31 8.82 14.35
N SER A 37 0.52 7.52 14.15
CA SER A 37 0.23 6.47 15.13
C SER A 37 1.00 6.69 16.44
N ALA A 38 2.31 6.95 16.37
CA ALA A 38 3.11 7.27 17.56
C ALA A 38 2.58 8.52 18.29
N TYR A 39 2.17 9.55 17.56
CA TYR A 39 1.63 10.79 18.13
C TYR A 39 0.24 10.61 18.77
N TYR A 40 -0.59 9.73 18.20
CA TYR A 40 -1.89 9.34 18.76
C TYR A 40 -1.73 8.55 20.07
N HIS A 41 -0.81 7.58 20.12
CA HIS A 41 -0.59 6.76 21.32
C HIS A 41 -0.01 7.54 22.52
N LEU A 42 0.66 8.68 22.28
CA LEU A 42 1.14 9.55 23.35
C LEU A 42 0.00 10.22 24.13
N LYS A 43 -1.12 10.53 23.46
CA LYS A 43 -2.32 11.07 24.08
C LYS A 43 -3.50 10.84 23.14
N PRO A 44 -4.41 9.90 23.42
CA PRO A 44 -5.57 9.67 22.56
C PRO A 44 -6.46 10.90 22.55
N ASP A 45 -6.69 11.48 21.37
CA ASP A 45 -7.57 12.63 21.15
C ASP A 45 -8.09 12.59 19.70
N ASP A 46 -9.29 13.10 19.44
CA ASP A 46 -9.94 13.04 18.12
C ASP A 46 -9.16 13.85 17.08
N ASP A 47 -8.58 14.98 17.50
CA ASP A 47 -7.69 15.79 16.67
C ASP A 47 -6.39 15.05 16.27
N ARG A 48 -6.00 14.04 17.05
CA ARG A 48 -4.77 13.27 16.84
C ARG A 48 -4.97 12.06 15.93
N VAL A 49 -6.18 11.48 15.92
CA VAL A 49 -6.58 10.40 14.99
C VAL A 49 -6.46 10.84 13.53
N MET A 50 -6.70 12.13 13.25
CA MET A 50 -6.58 12.69 11.90
C MET A 50 -5.16 12.55 11.33
N TRP A 51 -4.15 12.67 12.18
CA TRP A 51 -2.74 12.57 11.79
C TRP A 51 -2.29 11.14 11.47
N ASP A 52 -3.06 10.13 11.90
CA ASP A 52 -2.86 8.73 11.49
C ASP A 52 -3.72 8.39 10.25
N THR A 53 -4.96 8.87 10.24
CA THR A 53 -5.96 8.53 9.22
C THR A 53 -5.65 9.13 7.85
N LEU A 54 -5.23 10.40 7.78
CA LEU A 54 -4.95 11.06 6.50
C LEU A 54 -3.75 10.41 5.77
N PRO A 55 -2.58 10.22 6.42
CA PRO A 55 -1.47 9.53 5.78
C PRO A 55 -1.80 8.11 5.35
N MET A 56 -2.64 7.40 6.11
CA MET A 56 -3.10 6.06 5.76
C MET A 56 -3.94 6.05 4.48
N MET A 57 -4.91 6.97 4.35
CA MET A 57 -5.72 7.10 3.13
C MET A 57 -4.86 7.41 1.90
N ILE A 58 -3.89 8.33 2.05
CA ILE A 58 -2.94 8.67 0.98
C ILE A 58 -2.09 7.45 0.59
N ALA A 59 -1.63 6.65 1.55
CA ALA A 59 -0.89 5.42 1.27
C ALA A 59 -1.75 4.41 0.48
N TYR A 60 -3.00 4.15 0.88
CA TYR A 60 -3.86 3.22 0.13
C TYR A 60 -4.24 3.72 -1.26
N ALA A 61 -4.57 5.02 -1.38
CA ALA A 61 -4.88 5.65 -2.66
C ALA A 61 -3.71 5.54 -3.65
N SER A 62 -2.51 5.87 -3.18
CA SER A 62 -1.29 5.81 -4.00
C SER A 62 -0.88 4.39 -4.35
N LEU A 63 -1.03 3.44 -3.42
CA LEU A 63 -0.76 2.03 -3.67
C LEU A 63 -1.66 1.46 -4.79
N PHE A 64 -2.96 1.75 -4.74
CA PHE A 64 -3.91 1.29 -5.74
C PHE A 64 -3.73 1.95 -7.11
N SER A 65 -3.45 3.25 -7.11
CA SER A 65 -3.07 3.96 -8.32
C SER A 65 -1.82 3.37 -8.98
N SER A 66 -0.78 3.05 -8.19
CA SER A 66 0.44 2.39 -8.68
C SER A 66 0.13 1.02 -9.30
N LEU A 67 -0.77 0.23 -8.69
CA LEU A 67 -1.22 -1.04 -9.25
C LEU A 67 -1.94 -0.84 -10.60
N LEU A 68 -2.81 0.17 -10.72
CA LEU A 68 -3.50 0.47 -11.97
C LEU A 68 -2.55 0.99 -13.05
N ALA A 69 -1.56 1.79 -12.70
CA ALA A 69 -0.49 2.21 -13.61
C ALA A 69 0.26 0.98 -14.17
N GLU A 70 0.55 0.02 -13.29
CA GLU A 70 1.27 -1.21 -13.62
C GLU A 70 0.44 -2.15 -14.51
N ARG A 71 -0.85 -2.34 -14.20
CA ARG A 71 -1.70 -3.36 -14.84
C ARG A 71 -2.48 -2.85 -16.05
N VAL A 72 -2.92 -1.60 -16.02
CA VAL A 72 -3.80 -1.02 -17.04
C VAL A 72 -2.98 -0.06 -17.89
N ASP A 73 -2.80 1.17 -17.42
CA ASP A 73 -2.09 2.23 -18.13
C ASP A 73 -1.60 3.33 -17.17
N ALA A 74 -0.46 3.93 -17.48
CA ALA A 74 0.15 4.97 -16.66
C ALA A 74 -0.73 6.23 -16.53
N LYS A 75 -1.48 6.62 -17.57
CA LYS A 75 -2.38 7.78 -17.54
C LYS A 75 -3.58 7.51 -16.64
N ILE A 76 -4.14 6.30 -16.73
CA ILE A 76 -5.25 5.86 -15.87
C ILE A 76 -4.79 5.81 -14.41
N GLY A 77 -3.61 5.24 -14.15
CA GLY A 77 -3.00 5.24 -12.83
C GLY A 77 -2.84 6.66 -12.26
N LEU A 78 -2.25 7.59 -13.03
CA LEU A 78 -2.06 8.98 -12.59
C LEU A 78 -3.38 9.73 -12.37
N SER A 79 -4.37 9.55 -13.26
CA SER A 79 -5.70 10.14 -13.08
C SER A 79 -6.37 9.60 -11.81
N CYS A 80 -6.26 8.30 -11.56
CA CYS A 80 -6.75 7.66 -10.35
C CYS A 80 -6.02 8.17 -9.09
N LEU A 81 -4.71 8.44 -9.18
CA LEU A 81 -3.93 9.02 -8.07
C LEU A 81 -4.52 10.37 -7.64
N ILE A 82 -4.68 11.27 -8.61
CA ILE A 82 -5.17 12.63 -8.37
C ILE A 82 -6.59 12.57 -7.80
N ALA A 83 -7.46 11.74 -8.38
CA ALA A 83 -8.83 11.57 -7.94
C ALA A 83 -8.90 11.04 -6.49
N LEU A 84 -8.22 9.93 -6.18
CA LEU A 84 -8.30 9.31 -4.85
C LEU A 84 -7.63 10.15 -3.76
N VAL A 85 -6.53 10.82 -4.07
CA VAL A 85 -5.91 11.77 -3.12
C VAL A 85 -6.86 12.93 -2.83
N SER A 86 -7.51 13.48 -3.86
CA SER A 86 -8.51 14.55 -3.67
C SER A 86 -9.68 14.09 -2.81
N VAL A 87 -10.21 12.88 -3.08
CA VAL A 87 -11.26 12.26 -2.25
C VAL A 87 -10.77 12.07 -0.81
N SER A 88 -9.51 11.65 -0.60
CA SER A 88 -8.95 11.49 0.76
C SER A 88 -8.98 12.79 1.56
N PHE A 89 -8.61 13.92 0.94
CA PHE A 89 -8.68 15.24 1.57
C PHE A 89 -10.13 15.67 1.84
N LEU A 90 -11.03 15.49 0.87
CA LEU A 90 -12.45 15.82 1.03
C LEU A 90 -13.11 14.97 2.14
N SER A 91 -12.81 13.67 2.19
CA SER A 91 -13.28 12.77 3.25
C SER A 91 -12.76 13.19 4.62
N MET A 92 -11.52 13.69 4.71
CA MET A 92 -10.97 14.19 5.97
C MET A 92 -11.66 15.49 6.42
N ILE A 93 -11.91 16.42 5.51
CA ILE A 93 -12.66 17.65 5.81
C ILE A 93 -14.08 17.31 6.27
N TYR A 94 -14.73 16.36 5.59
CA TYR A 94 -16.04 15.85 5.97
C TYR A 94 -16.02 15.23 7.37
N ALA A 95 -15.07 14.33 7.64
CA ALA A 95 -14.93 13.69 8.94
C ALA A 95 -14.75 14.72 10.07
N ARG A 96 -13.94 15.76 9.85
CA ARG A 96 -13.77 16.85 10.82
C ARG A 96 -15.04 17.66 11.05
N THR A 97 -15.84 17.86 10.01
CA THR A 97 -17.03 18.72 10.07
C THR A 97 -18.22 18.01 10.72
N PHE A 98 -18.36 16.71 10.45
CA PHE A 98 -19.51 15.91 10.88
C PHE A 98 -19.16 14.87 11.97
N ASN A 99 -17.90 14.80 12.40
CA ASN A 99 -17.37 13.78 13.31
C ASN A 99 -17.69 12.33 12.85
N ASP A 100 -17.73 12.11 11.54
CA ASP A 100 -18.02 10.80 10.94
C ASP A 100 -16.83 10.30 10.11
N PHE A 101 -16.12 9.32 10.66
CA PHE A 101 -14.95 8.67 10.04
C PHE A 101 -15.30 7.51 9.11
N ARG A 102 -16.58 7.20 8.89
CA ARG A 102 -16.99 6.04 8.07
C ARG A 102 -16.46 6.12 6.64
N LEU A 103 -16.46 7.31 6.04
CA LEU A 103 -15.89 7.54 4.71
C LEU A 103 -14.37 7.33 4.68
N CYS A 104 -13.67 7.64 5.76
CA CYS A 104 -12.24 7.37 5.87
C CYS A 104 -11.97 5.85 5.99
N MET A 105 -12.80 5.13 6.76
CA MET A 105 -12.69 3.69 6.92
C MET A 105 -12.89 2.91 5.60
N THR A 106 -13.72 3.41 4.68
CA THR A 106 -13.91 2.75 3.37
C THR A 106 -12.62 2.63 2.55
N PHE A 107 -11.61 3.47 2.77
CA PHE A 107 -10.31 3.34 2.09
C PHE A 107 -9.59 2.04 2.46
N GLN A 108 -9.88 1.41 3.60
CA GLN A 108 -9.30 0.12 4.00
C GLN A 108 -9.77 -1.04 3.11
N LEU A 109 -10.88 -0.86 2.37
CA LEU A 109 -11.35 -1.84 1.40
C LEU A 109 -10.45 -1.91 0.15
N ILE A 110 -9.66 -0.86 -0.12
CA ILE A 110 -8.75 -0.80 -1.26
C ILE A 110 -7.71 -1.94 -1.22
N PRO A 111 -6.86 -2.06 -0.17
CA PRO A 111 -5.88 -3.15 -0.10
C PRO A 111 -6.53 -4.53 0.04
N THR A 112 -7.72 -4.59 0.64
CA THR A 112 -8.44 -5.84 0.96
C THR A 112 -9.15 -6.44 -0.25
N ILE A 113 -9.82 -5.61 -1.06
CA ILE A 113 -10.72 -6.06 -2.13
C ILE A 113 -10.21 -5.58 -3.48
N ALA A 114 -9.93 -4.28 -3.61
CA ALA A 114 -9.61 -3.69 -4.90
C ALA A 114 -8.29 -4.24 -5.48
N ILE A 115 -7.27 -4.42 -4.66
CA ILE A 115 -6.00 -5.02 -5.08
C ILE A 115 -6.20 -6.46 -5.60
N PRO A 116 -6.78 -7.41 -4.84
CA PRO A 116 -7.07 -8.76 -5.35
C PRO A 116 -7.89 -8.76 -6.65
N VAL A 117 -8.96 -7.98 -6.71
CA VAL A 117 -9.83 -7.91 -7.88
C VAL A 117 -9.06 -7.44 -9.11
N VAL A 118 -8.30 -6.35 -9.02
CA VAL A 118 -7.48 -5.87 -10.15
C VAL A 118 -6.39 -6.88 -10.51
N THR A 119 -5.76 -7.53 -9.53
CA THR A 119 -4.73 -8.54 -9.80
C THR A 119 -5.27 -9.79 -10.49
N PHE A 120 -6.55 -10.11 -10.27
CA PHE A 120 -7.27 -11.21 -10.91
C PHE A 120 -7.76 -10.85 -12.31
N LEU A 121 -8.29 -9.64 -12.48
CA LEU A 121 -8.86 -9.17 -13.75
C LEU A 121 -7.81 -8.82 -14.81
N PHE A 122 -6.65 -8.29 -14.41
CA PHE A 122 -5.65 -7.78 -15.35
C PHE A 122 -4.33 -8.57 -15.28
N PRO A 123 -3.81 -9.07 -16.41
CA PRO A 123 -2.56 -9.83 -16.42
C PRO A 123 -1.37 -8.95 -16.00
N PRO A 124 -0.37 -9.52 -15.30
CA PRO A 124 0.76 -8.76 -14.82
C PRO A 124 1.73 -8.38 -15.95
N LYS A 125 2.14 -7.10 -16.00
CA LYS A 125 3.20 -6.61 -16.90
C LYS A 125 4.61 -6.95 -16.42
N TYR A 126 4.82 -7.01 -15.10
CA TYR A 126 6.12 -7.30 -14.49
C TYR A 126 6.19 -8.70 -13.88
N THR A 127 7.40 -9.21 -13.74
CA THR A 127 7.69 -10.41 -12.94
C THR A 127 7.43 -10.15 -11.44
N HIS A 128 7.28 -11.20 -10.63
CA HIS A 128 6.99 -11.10 -9.18
C HIS A 128 5.63 -10.51 -8.78
N SER A 129 4.68 -10.45 -9.71
CA SER A 129 3.29 -10.03 -9.41
C SER A 129 2.58 -10.81 -8.30
N ARG A 130 3.06 -12.02 -7.92
CA ARG A 130 2.52 -12.78 -6.77
C ARG A 130 2.75 -12.04 -5.44
N CYS A 131 3.74 -11.15 -5.35
CA CYS A 131 3.99 -10.30 -4.19
C CYS A 131 2.80 -9.41 -3.82
N TRP A 132 2.00 -8.97 -4.80
CA TRP A 132 0.76 -8.23 -4.54
C TRP A 132 -0.26 -9.06 -3.76
N LEU A 133 -0.41 -10.35 -4.10
CA LEU A 133 -1.31 -11.26 -3.37
C LEU A 133 -0.79 -11.59 -1.97
N TYR A 134 0.52 -11.78 -1.81
CA TYR A 134 1.13 -11.96 -0.48
C TYR A 134 0.95 -10.70 0.38
N ALA A 135 1.14 -9.51 -0.18
CA ALA A 135 0.89 -8.24 0.49
C ALA A 135 -0.57 -8.11 0.96
N THR A 136 -1.55 -8.44 0.12
CA THR A 136 -2.97 -8.50 0.53
C THR A 136 -3.18 -9.54 1.64
N GLY A 137 -2.56 -10.72 1.53
CA GLY A 137 -2.68 -11.78 2.54
C GLY A 137 -2.19 -11.34 3.93
N PHE A 138 -1.01 -10.70 4.01
CA PHE A 138 -0.49 -10.17 5.27
C PHE A 138 -1.33 -9.01 5.82
N TYR A 139 -1.86 -8.15 4.95
CA TYR A 139 -2.77 -7.08 5.37
C TYR A 139 -4.10 -7.64 5.94
N LEU A 140 -4.67 -8.65 5.28
CA LEU A 140 -5.87 -9.35 5.77
C LEU A 140 -5.61 -10.03 7.11
N LEU A 141 -4.44 -10.65 7.26
CA LEU A 141 -4.03 -11.25 8.52
C LEU A 141 -3.94 -10.21 9.64
N ALA A 142 -3.33 -9.05 9.37
CA ALA A 142 -3.27 -7.94 10.33
C ALA A 142 -4.67 -7.48 10.78
N LYS A 143 -5.63 -7.39 9.84
CA LYS A 143 -7.01 -7.03 10.17
C LYS A 143 -7.77 -8.11 10.94
N PHE A 144 -7.49 -9.38 10.66
CA PHE A 144 -8.04 -10.48 11.43
C PHE A 144 -7.51 -10.47 12.86
N GLU A 145 -6.22 -10.21 13.05
CA GLU A 145 -5.58 -10.11 14.37
C GLU A 145 -6.12 -8.93 15.18
N ALA A 146 -6.35 -7.78 14.54
CA ALA A 146 -7.02 -6.64 15.15
C ALA A 146 -8.45 -6.97 15.61
N ALA A 147 -9.23 -7.65 14.75
CA ALA A 147 -10.58 -8.07 15.10
C ALA A 147 -10.62 -9.14 16.20
N ALA A 148 -9.57 -9.97 16.28
CA ALA A 148 -9.42 -11.03 17.27
C ALA A 148 -8.66 -10.59 18.53
N ASP A 149 -8.33 -9.30 18.68
CA ASP A 149 -7.44 -8.77 19.73
C ASP A 149 -7.81 -9.29 21.14
N ARG A 150 -9.09 -9.17 21.53
CA ARG A 150 -9.57 -9.63 22.84
C ARG A 150 -9.45 -11.15 23.04
N LYS A 151 -9.50 -11.93 21.96
CA LYS A 151 -9.45 -13.41 21.97
C LYS A 151 -8.01 -13.92 21.89
N ILE A 152 -7.12 -13.17 21.26
CA ILE A 152 -5.68 -13.42 21.23
C ILE A 152 -5.09 -13.07 22.59
N TYR A 153 -5.43 -11.90 23.14
CA TYR A 153 -4.91 -11.43 24.42
C TYR A 153 -5.18 -12.40 25.58
N SER A 154 -6.35 -13.04 25.60
CA SER A 154 -6.69 -14.06 26.61
C SER A 154 -6.01 -15.41 26.40
N LYS A 155 -5.69 -15.79 25.15
CA LYS A 155 -4.99 -17.04 24.83
C LYS A 155 -3.47 -16.93 24.95
N THR A 156 -2.90 -15.75 24.76
CA THR A 156 -1.44 -15.51 24.82
C THR A 156 -0.96 -15.10 26.21
N HIS A 157 -1.71 -15.44 27.26
CA HIS A 157 -1.34 -15.14 28.66
C HIS A 157 -0.97 -13.67 28.92
N TYR A 158 -1.63 -12.70 28.26
CA TYR A 158 -1.38 -11.26 28.43
C TYR A 158 0.01 -10.76 27.96
N ILE A 159 0.78 -11.56 27.22
CA ILE A 159 2.15 -11.18 26.80
C ILE A 159 2.14 -10.39 25.47
N ILE A 160 1.25 -10.73 24.54
CA ILE A 160 1.17 -10.09 23.21
C ILE A 160 -0.29 -9.73 22.90
N SER A 161 -0.56 -8.45 22.64
CA SER A 161 -1.86 -7.97 22.13
C SER A 161 -1.95 -8.18 20.61
N GLY A 162 -3.16 -8.45 20.12
CA GLY A 162 -3.44 -8.51 18.68
C GLY A 162 -3.15 -7.17 17.99
N HIS A 163 -3.23 -6.05 18.71
CA HIS A 163 -2.85 -4.73 18.21
C HIS A 163 -1.35 -4.62 17.89
N SER A 164 -0.46 -5.19 18.71
CA SER A 164 0.98 -5.22 18.41
C SER A 164 1.29 -6.09 17.18
N LEU A 165 0.53 -7.17 17.01
CA LEU A 165 0.66 -8.08 15.87
C LEU A 165 0.14 -7.42 14.56
N GLU A 166 -0.95 -6.65 14.64
CA GLU A 166 -1.45 -5.83 13.52
C GLU A 166 -0.37 -4.88 13.00
N HIS A 167 0.33 -4.16 13.88
CA HIS A 167 1.40 -3.26 13.47
C HIS A 167 2.57 -4.01 12.81
N LEU A 168 2.94 -5.17 13.34
CA LEU A 168 4.03 -5.98 12.78
C LEU A 168 3.67 -6.51 11.39
N CYS A 169 2.49 -7.10 11.22
CA CYS A 169 2.02 -7.60 9.94
C CYS A 169 1.83 -6.48 8.92
N SER A 170 1.33 -5.32 9.35
CA SER A 170 1.19 -4.13 8.49
C SER A 170 2.54 -3.58 8.04
N ALA A 171 3.58 -3.65 8.88
CA ALA A 171 4.93 -3.20 8.52
C ALA A 171 5.64 -4.13 7.50
N ILE A 172 5.26 -5.41 7.43
CA ILE A 172 5.80 -6.37 6.44
C ILE A 172 5.32 -6.02 5.02
N VAL A 173 4.12 -5.47 4.87
CA VAL A 173 3.53 -5.10 3.57
C VAL A 173 4.42 -4.15 2.75
N PRO A 174 4.82 -2.96 3.25
CA PRO A 174 5.70 -2.07 2.49
C PRO A 174 7.10 -2.65 2.25
N VAL A 175 7.59 -3.55 3.11
CA VAL A 175 8.87 -4.26 2.90
C VAL A 175 8.76 -5.23 1.71
N LEU A 176 7.70 -6.04 1.66
CA LEU A 176 7.45 -6.95 0.53
C LEU A 176 7.31 -6.19 -0.79
N LEU A 177 6.62 -5.05 -0.78
CA LEU A 177 6.48 -4.19 -1.96
C LEU A 177 7.82 -3.55 -2.36
N SER A 178 8.66 -3.16 -1.39
CA SER A 178 10.01 -2.67 -1.65
C SER A 178 10.87 -3.73 -2.34
N VAL A 179 10.85 -4.97 -1.84
CA VAL A 179 11.57 -6.12 -2.44
C VAL A 179 11.03 -6.38 -3.85
N MET A 180 9.72 -6.36 -4.05
CA MET A 180 9.12 -6.49 -5.38
C MET A 180 9.64 -5.42 -6.34
N LEU A 181 9.70 -4.15 -5.91
CA LEU A 181 10.19 -3.04 -6.73
C LEU A 181 11.68 -3.14 -7.08
N MET A 182 12.49 -3.72 -6.19
CA MET A 182 13.93 -3.89 -6.41
C MET A 182 14.23 -5.04 -7.39
N TYR A 183 13.48 -6.14 -7.32
CA TYR A 183 13.75 -7.35 -8.11
C TYR A 183 12.83 -7.53 -9.33
N ARG A 184 11.88 -6.62 -9.57
CA ARG A 184 11.00 -6.71 -10.74
C ARG A 184 11.75 -6.40 -12.02
N ASP A 185 11.46 -7.22 -13.02
CA ASP A 185 11.89 -7.07 -14.41
C ASP A 185 10.66 -7.10 -15.34
N THR A 186 10.74 -6.43 -16.48
CA THR A 186 9.62 -6.40 -17.44
C THR A 186 9.49 -7.78 -18.10
N LYS A 187 8.26 -8.33 -18.09
CA LYS A 187 8.02 -9.68 -18.63
C LYS A 187 8.31 -9.78 -20.14
N PHE A 188 8.24 -8.65 -20.84
CA PHE A 188 8.53 -8.54 -22.28
C PHE A 188 10.03 -8.66 -22.61
N GLN A 189 10.91 -8.16 -21.75
CA GLN A 189 12.36 -8.15 -21.98
C GLN A 189 12.93 -9.58 -21.93
N ARG A 190 12.47 -10.43 -21.00
CA ARG A 190 12.84 -11.86 -20.97
C ARG A 190 12.38 -12.67 -22.18
N LEU A 191 11.23 -12.35 -22.78
CA LEU A 191 10.76 -13.03 -23.99
C LEU A 191 11.56 -12.61 -25.23
N GLY A 192 12.09 -11.39 -25.25
CA GLY A 192 13.06 -10.91 -26.23
C GLY A 192 14.39 -11.67 -26.12
N ASP A 193 15.00 -11.68 -24.94
CA ASP A 193 16.27 -12.39 -24.68
C ASP A 193 16.18 -13.89 -24.98
N CYS A 194 15.05 -14.53 -24.63
CA CYS A 194 14.82 -15.94 -24.94
C CYS A 194 14.62 -16.19 -26.44
N LYS A 195 14.05 -15.23 -27.19
CA LYS A 195 13.92 -15.32 -28.66
C LYS A 195 15.22 -15.03 -29.39
N GLU A 196 16.13 -14.24 -28.83
CA GLU A 196 17.46 -14.01 -29.40
C GLU A 196 18.38 -15.21 -29.13
N GLY A 197 18.40 -15.75 -27.91
CA GLY A 197 19.20 -16.94 -27.58
C GLY A 197 18.79 -18.24 -28.29
N VAL A 198 17.58 -18.31 -28.87
CA VAL A 198 17.11 -19.42 -29.71
C VAL A 198 17.42 -19.20 -31.19
N ARG A 199 17.68 -17.96 -31.63
CA ARG A 199 18.03 -17.64 -33.03
C ARG A 199 19.51 -17.81 -33.35
N ASP A 200 20.35 -17.84 -32.32
CA ASP A 200 21.81 -18.02 -32.42
C ASP A 200 22.28 -19.48 -32.24
N LYS A 201 21.39 -20.46 -32.41
CA LYS A 201 21.73 -21.90 -32.48
C LYS A 201 21.21 -22.52 -33.77
#